data_AF-A0A924ZU89-F1
#
_entry.id   AF-A0A924ZU89-F1
#
_cell.length_a   1.000
_cell.length_b   1.000
_cell.length_c   1.000
_cell.angle_alpha   90.00
_cell.angle_beta   90.00
_cell.angle_gamma   90.00
#
_symmetry.space_group_name_H-M   'P 1'
#
loop_
_entity.id
_entity.type
_entity.pdbx_description
1 polymer ?
#
loop_
_entity_poly.entity_id
_entity_poly.type
_entity_poly.pdbx_seq_one_letter_code
_entity_poly.pdbx_strand_id
1 'polypeptide(L)'
;YAMSPNGSIYFNPNDLSDDFSKLSLATQSWLIHELVHVWQIQQGVKVVRHALFDRRYRYALKEGKAFFQYGLEQQAKMVEDYFLKREKGEACSDLKACLPF
;
A
#
# COMPACT_ATOMS: atom_id res chain seq x y z
N TYR A 1 2.16 10.52 -10.26
CA TYR A 1 2.67 10.38 -8.86
C TYR A 1 1.55 10.72 -7.90
N ALA A 2 1.58 10.15 -6.68
CA ALA A 2 0.56 10.37 -5.67
C ALA A 2 1.21 10.51 -4.29
N MET A 3 0.49 11.16 -3.37
CA MET A 3 0.92 11.32 -1.99
C MET A 3 -0.29 11.30 -1.07
N SER A 4 -0.10 10.75 0.13
CA SER A 4 -1.15 10.62 1.13
C SER A 4 -0.73 11.15 2.51
N PRO A 5 -0.39 12.46 2.65
CA PRO A 5 0.27 12.98 3.86
C PRO A 5 -0.66 13.16 5.06
N ASN A 6 -1.96 13.32 4.86
CA ASN A 6 -2.90 13.77 5.89
C ASN A 6 -4.21 12.97 5.91
N GLY A 7 -4.20 11.77 5.35
CA GLY A 7 -5.41 10.95 5.20
C GLY A 7 -6.25 11.27 3.96
N SER A 8 -5.82 12.24 3.15
CA SER A 8 -6.32 12.45 1.78
C SER A 8 -5.25 12.04 0.76
N ILE A 9 -5.68 11.49 -0.37
CA ILE A 9 -4.80 11.09 -1.47
C ILE A 9 -4.79 12.19 -2.52
N TYR A 10 -3.60 12.63 -2.91
CA TYR A 10 -3.39 13.66 -3.93
C TYR A 10 -2.72 13.03 -5.14
N PHE A 11 -3.46 12.89 -6.25
CA PHE A 11 -2.92 12.43 -7.53
C PHE A 11 -2.46 13.61 -8.38
N ASN A 12 -1.48 13.36 -9.27
CA ASN A 12 -1.24 14.26 -10.39
C ASN A 12 -2.55 14.37 -11.22
N PRO A 13 -2.95 15.56 -11.70
CA PRO A 13 -4.17 15.71 -12.50
C PRO A 13 -4.27 14.77 -13.70
N ASN A 14 -3.15 14.41 -14.33
CA ASN A 14 -3.12 13.48 -15.48
C ASN A 14 -3.39 12.02 -15.08
N ASP A 15 -3.20 11.69 -13.79
CA ASP A 15 -3.37 10.36 -13.22
C ASP A 15 -4.71 10.24 -12.45
N LEU A 16 -5.41 11.36 -12.22
CA LEU A 16 -6.64 11.41 -11.46
C LEU A 16 -7.80 10.81 -12.27
N SER A 17 -8.65 10.05 -11.60
CA SER A 17 -9.86 9.48 -12.19
C SER A 17 -11.03 9.57 -11.23
N ASP A 18 -12.23 9.74 -11.77
CA ASP A 18 -13.48 9.71 -11.00
C ASP A 18 -13.80 8.30 -10.49
N ASP A 19 -13.29 7.26 -11.16
CA ASP A 19 -13.56 5.86 -10.82
C ASP A 19 -12.37 4.95 -11.15
N PHE A 20 -11.48 4.81 -10.17
CA PHE A 20 -10.31 3.94 -10.27
C PHE A 20 -10.65 2.46 -10.46
N SER A 21 -11.85 2.00 -10.06
CA SER A 21 -12.24 0.58 -10.15
C SER A 21 -12.40 0.09 -11.59
N LYS A 22 -12.58 1.02 -12.54
CA LYS A 22 -12.70 0.74 -13.98
C LYS A 22 -11.36 0.81 -14.72
N LEU A 23 -10.29 1.20 -14.03
CA LEU A 23 -8.96 1.33 -14.63
C LEU A 23 -8.19 0.01 -14.59
N SER A 24 -6.98 0.02 -15.15
CA SER A 24 -6.10 -1.15 -15.14
C SER A 24 -5.83 -1.65 -13.71
N LEU A 25 -5.56 -2.96 -13.55
CA LEU A 25 -5.19 -3.52 -12.25
C LEU A 25 -3.96 -2.83 -11.63
N ALA A 26 -3.03 -2.33 -12.45
CA ALA A 26 -1.87 -1.57 -11.96
C ALA A 26 -2.28 -0.23 -11.36
N THR A 27 -3.29 0.43 -11.94
CA THR A 27 -3.81 1.70 -11.41
C THR A 27 -4.66 1.47 -10.17
N GLN A 28 -5.45 0.40 -10.14
CA GLN A 28 -6.20 0.00 -8.95
C GLN A 28 -5.25 -0.36 -7.79
N SER A 29 -4.21 -1.15 -8.04
CA SER A 29 -3.24 -1.52 -7.02
C SER A 29 -2.50 -0.31 -6.47
N TRP A 30 -2.14 0.63 -7.33
CA TRP A 30 -1.54 1.88 -6.91
C TRP A 30 -2.46 2.70 -5.99
N LEU A 31 -3.76 2.77 -6.28
CA LEU A 31 -4.73 3.37 -5.34
C LEU A 31 -4.75 2.62 -3.99
N ILE A 32 -4.74 1.28 -4.03
CA ILE A 32 -4.69 0.46 -2.79
C ILE A 32 -3.45 0.79 -1.96
N HIS A 33 -2.28 0.97 -2.58
CA HIS A 33 -1.06 1.41 -1.88
C HIS A 33 -1.28 2.73 -1.14
N GLU A 34 -1.83 3.74 -1.81
CA GLU A 34 -2.11 5.04 -1.20
C GLU A 34 -3.16 4.95 -0.07
N LEU A 35 -4.18 4.10 -0.23
CA LEU A 35 -5.18 3.86 0.81
C LEU A 35 -4.57 3.21 2.06
N VAL A 36 -3.49 2.44 1.94
CA VAL A 36 -2.78 1.91 3.11
C VAL A 36 -2.12 3.04 3.90
N HIS A 37 -1.60 4.07 3.23
CA HIS A 37 -1.08 5.25 3.93
C HIS A 37 -2.18 6.02 4.65
N VAL A 38 -3.36 6.15 4.03
CA VAL A 38 -4.53 6.73 4.70
C VAL A 38 -4.90 5.91 5.94
N TRP A 39 -4.96 4.58 5.81
CA TRP A 39 -5.24 3.69 6.93
C TRP A 39 -4.18 3.80 8.03
N GLN A 40 -2.88 3.83 7.69
CA GLN A 40 -1.79 4.02 8.65
C GLN A 40 -2.00 5.31 9.47
N ILE A 41 -2.36 6.41 8.82
CA ILE A 41 -2.67 7.68 9.50
C ILE A 41 -3.87 7.52 10.44
N GLN A 42 -4.92 6.84 10.00
CA GLN A 42 -6.10 6.56 10.85
C GLN A 42 -5.77 5.68 12.06
N GLN A 43 -4.76 4.81 11.97
CA GLN A 43 -4.23 4.04 13.11
C GLN A 43 -3.29 4.88 14.01
N GLY A 44 -3.13 6.17 13.76
CA GLY A 44 -2.28 7.07 14.54
C GLY A 44 -0.81 7.07 14.13
N VAL A 45 -0.44 6.44 13.01
CA VAL A 45 0.93 6.47 12.48
C VAL A 45 1.20 7.85 11.89
N LYS A 46 2.29 8.49 12.33
CA LYS A 46 2.75 9.79 11.81
C LYS A 46 3.49 9.61 10.47
N VAL A 47 2.75 9.32 9.40
CA VAL A 47 3.27 9.00 8.06
C VAL A 47 4.12 10.13 7.47
N VAL A 48 3.74 11.41 7.66
CA VAL A 48 4.52 12.58 7.16
C VAL A 48 5.97 12.58 7.65
N ARG A 49 6.20 12.16 8.89
CA ARG A 49 7.54 12.10 9.47
C ARG A 49 8.40 10.98 8.89
N HIS A 50 7.80 9.98 8.25
CA HIS A 50 8.50 8.81 7.68
C HIS A 50 8.64 8.87 6.16
N ALA A 51 7.66 9.44 5.45
CA ALA A 51 7.70 9.61 3.98
C ALA A 51 8.89 10.47 3.50
N LEU A 52 9.45 11.30 4.38
CA LEU A 52 10.66 12.10 4.13
C LEU A 52 11.96 11.29 4.27
N PHE A 53 11.95 10.13 4.94
CA PHE A 53 13.18 9.40 5.33
C PHE A 53 13.28 7.96 4.83
N ASP A 54 12.18 7.29 4.47
CA ASP A 54 12.23 5.88 4.06
C ASP A 54 11.33 5.58 2.86
N ARG A 55 11.93 5.57 1.65
CA ARG A 55 11.30 5.19 0.37
C ARG A 55 11.65 3.76 -0.06
N ARG A 56 11.82 2.85 0.89
CA ARG A 56 12.18 1.46 0.58
C ARG A 56 10.95 0.62 0.27
N TYR A 57 10.70 0.40 -1.01
CA TYR A 57 9.60 -0.44 -1.50
C TYR A 57 9.92 -1.95 -1.47
N ARG A 58 11.20 -2.32 -1.63
CA ARG A 58 11.61 -3.73 -1.65
C ARG A 58 11.50 -4.33 -0.25
N TYR A 59 10.83 -5.46 -0.14
CA TYR A 59 10.76 -6.28 1.06
C TYR A 59 10.94 -7.76 0.71
N ALA A 60 11.20 -8.58 1.73
CA ALA A 60 11.15 -10.03 1.64
C ALA A 60 10.35 -10.51 2.84
N LEU A 61 9.39 -11.40 2.61
CA LEU A 61 8.67 -12.05 3.70
C LEU A 61 9.66 -12.89 4.51
N LYS A 62 9.68 -12.66 5.81
CA LYS A 62 10.49 -13.42 6.77
C LYS A 62 9.55 -14.13 7.74
N GLU A 63 9.80 -15.41 7.96
CA GLU A 63 9.09 -16.19 8.96
C GLU A 63 9.15 -15.51 10.34
N GLY A 64 8.02 -15.44 11.02
CA GLY A 64 7.89 -14.77 12.33
C GLY A 64 7.96 -13.24 12.30
N LYS A 65 8.25 -12.60 11.16
CA LYS A 65 8.25 -11.14 11.04
C LYS A 65 6.83 -10.64 10.79
N ALA A 66 6.26 -9.95 11.79
CA ALA A 66 4.93 -9.38 11.73
C ALA A 66 4.86 -8.16 10.78
N PHE A 67 3.68 -7.89 10.23
CA PHE A 67 3.41 -6.77 9.31
C PHE A 67 3.93 -5.42 9.82
N PHE A 68 3.67 -5.10 11.09
CA PHE A 68 4.07 -3.83 11.69
C PHE A 68 5.59 -3.69 11.90
N GLN A 69 6.37 -4.76 11.68
CA GLN A 69 7.84 -4.73 11.72
C GLN A 69 8.47 -4.41 10.35
N TYR A 70 7.66 -4.24 9.29
CA TYR A 70 8.09 -3.72 8.00
C TYR A 70 8.00 -2.19 7.97
N GLY A 71 8.78 -1.54 7.11
CA GLY A 71 8.69 -0.08 6.89
C GLY A 71 7.33 0.31 6.31
N LEU A 72 6.92 1.57 6.45
CA LEU A 72 5.57 1.99 6.04
C LEU A 72 5.30 1.81 4.55
N GLU A 73 6.29 2.12 3.69
CA GLU A 73 6.21 1.85 2.25
C GLU A 73 6.18 0.36 1.94
N GLN A 74 6.88 -0.47 2.73
CA GLN A 74 6.84 -1.92 2.58
C GLN A 74 5.47 -2.48 2.97
N GLN A 75 4.87 -1.98 4.05
CA GLN A 75 3.52 -2.35 4.48
C GLN A 75 2.49 -2.03 3.39
N ALA A 76 2.56 -0.83 2.81
CA ALA A 76 1.70 -0.45 1.68
C ALA A 76 1.95 -1.35 0.46
N LYS A 77 3.22 -1.61 0.14
CA LYS A 77 3.60 -2.48 -0.98
C LYS A 77 3.14 -3.94 -0.78
N MET A 78 3.16 -4.45 0.45
CA MET A 78 2.67 -5.79 0.78
C MET A 78 1.17 -5.93 0.50
N VAL A 79 0.37 -4.93 0.85
CA VAL A 79 -1.07 -4.93 0.59
C VAL A 79 -1.36 -4.74 -0.91
N GLU A 80 -0.60 -3.88 -1.60
CA GLU A 80 -0.66 -3.75 -3.06
C GLU A 80 -0.39 -5.09 -3.76
N ASP A 81 0.69 -5.77 -3.38
CA ASP A 81 1.07 -7.06 -3.97
C ASP A 81 0.04 -8.14 -3.65
N TYR A 82 -0.52 -8.14 -2.44
CA TYR A 82 -1.61 -9.05 -2.07
C TYR A 82 -2.83 -8.85 -2.96
N PHE A 83 -3.27 -7.60 -3.15
CA PHE A 83 -4.37 -7.26 -4.04
C PHE A 83 -4.10 -7.73 -5.47
N LEU A 84 -2.95 -7.38 -6.05
CA LEU A 84 -2.58 -7.77 -7.41
C LEU A 84 -2.59 -9.28 -7.60
N LYS A 85 -2.01 -10.02 -6.65
CA LYS A 85 -1.96 -11.48 -6.71
C LYS A 85 -3.36 -12.08 -6.64
N ARG A 86 -4.20 -11.58 -5.73
CA ARG A 86 -5.59 -12.02 -5.59
C ARG A 86 -6.38 -11.80 -6.89
N GLU A 87 -6.33 -10.61 -7.48
CA GLU A 87 -7.09 -10.29 -8.70
C GLU A 87 -6.58 -11.04 -9.93
N LYS A 88 -5.30 -11.43 -9.95
CA LYS A 88 -4.71 -12.27 -11.01
C LYS A 88 -4.93 -13.78 -10.81
N GLY A 89 -5.51 -14.20 -9.68
CA GLY A 89 -5.65 -15.62 -9.34
C GLY A 89 -4.32 -16.31 -8.98
N GLU A 90 -3.31 -15.54 -8.58
CA GLU A 90 -2.02 -16.06 -8.12
C GLU A 90 -2.05 -16.46 -6.64
N ALA A 91 -1.15 -17.37 -6.25
CA ALA A 91 -0.96 -17.71 -4.85
C ALA A 91 -0.53 -16.48 -4.01
N CYS A 92 -1.28 -16.22 -2.93
CA CYS A 92 -1.07 -15.10 -2.02
C CYS A 92 -1.30 -15.46 -0.54
N SER A 93 -1.26 -16.76 -0.21
CA SER A 93 -1.42 -17.28 1.17
C SER A 93 -0.44 -16.64 2.14
N ASP A 94 0.80 -16.46 1.72
CA ASP A 94 1.90 -16.04 2.59
C ASP A 94 1.77 -14.56 2.95
N LEU A 95 1.31 -13.75 1.98
CA LEU A 95 0.95 -12.36 2.22
C LEU A 95 -0.28 -12.28 3.12
N LYS A 96 -1.33 -13.04 2.79
CA LYS A 96 -2.57 -13.07 3.59
C LYS A 96 -2.30 -13.42 5.05
N ALA A 97 -1.41 -14.38 5.32
CA ALA A 97 -1.03 -14.79 6.67
C ALA A 97 -0.25 -13.70 7.42
N CYS A 98 0.41 -12.79 6.71
CA CYS A 98 1.18 -11.70 7.30
C CYS A 98 0.33 -10.44 7.54
N LEU A 99 -0.70 -10.19 6.71
CA LEU A 99 -1.55 -9.00 6.82
C LEU A 99 -2.33 -8.94 8.14
N PRO A 100 -2.60 -7.74 8.69
CA PRO A 100 -3.22 -7.59 10.00
C PRO A 100 -4.76 -7.68 9.98
N PHE A 101 -5.38 -8.14 8.88
CA PHE A 101 -6.83 -8.24 8.69
C PHE A 101 -7.22 -9.40 7.77
#